data_AF-A0A941SDQ2-F1
#
_entry.id   AF-A0A941SDQ2-F1
#
_cell.length_a   1.000
_cell.length_b   1.000
_cell.length_c   1.000
_cell.angle_alpha   90.00
_cell.angle_beta   90.00
_cell.angle_gamma   90.00
#
_symmetry.space_group_name_H-M   'P 1'
#
loop_
_entity.id
_entity.type
_entity.pdbx_description
1 polymer ?
#
loop_
_entity_poly.entity_id
_entity_poly.type
_entity_poly.pdbx_seq_one_letter_code
_entity_poly.pdbx_strand_id
1 'polypeptide(L)'
;MTENTHDPAAKNERRDVQPEASDVLDWSPEHRRESIHAVYQRAEKHALDAIEWYLLSKRQKKFWAQQLRLGTIGLTALAGLLPIVSEIFQSSLSPAWASVALGSAGVVLAVDKFCGYSSAWMRFIAAEHQIRQSLHEFQMDYELEQAGWDNAQPSVEQTQKILNRCKAFLYQVDAIIRQETDQWLAEFQDALKQIDNGAKARTAAQDTNKPA
;
A
#
# COMPACT_ATOMS: atom_id res chain seq x y z
N MET A 1 -46.15 -7.66 16.99
CA MET A 1 -46.06 -8.49 15.77
C MET A 1 -45.61 -7.55 14.65
N THR A 2 -44.40 -7.00 14.73
CA THR A 2 -43.15 -7.52 14.15
C THR A 2 -43.29 -7.87 12.68
N GLU A 3 -43.00 -6.92 11.80
CA GLU A 3 -42.31 -7.24 10.56
C GLU A 3 -41.27 -6.16 10.30
N ASN A 4 -40.04 -6.51 10.66
CA ASN A 4 -38.83 -5.74 10.46
C ASN A 4 -38.24 -6.27 9.14
N THR A 5 -38.54 -5.61 8.03
CA THR A 5 -37.96 -5.97 6.73
C THR A 5 -36.54 -5.42 6.67
N HIS A 6 -35.61 -6.25 7.12
CA HIS A 6 -34.18 -6.04 6.98
C HIS A 6 -33.85 -6.13 5.49
N ASP A 7 -33.69 -4.98 4.82
CA ASP A 7 -33.20 -4.93 3.44
C ASP A 7 -31.69 -5.23 3.44
N PRO A 8 -31.23 -6.37 2.89
CA PRO A 8 -29.83 -6.77 2.93
C PRO A 8 -28.99 -6.16 1.81
N ALA A 9 -29.51 -5.18 1.05
CA ALA A 9 -28.74 -4.50 0.00
C ALA A 9 -27.73 -3.45 0.52
N ALA A 10 -27.62 -3.27 1.85
CA ALA A 10 -26.64 -2.39 2.49
C ALA A 10 -25.24 -3.02 2.59
N LYS A 11 -24.62 -3.36 1.45
CA LYS A 11 -23.17 -3.57 1.39
C LYS A 11 -22.72 -3.66 -0.05
N ASN A 12 -21.80 -2.77 -0.43
CA ASN A 12 -20.99 -2.80 -1.66
C ASN A 12 -21.46 -1.88 -2.80
N GLU A 13 -21.75 -0.62 -2.49
CA GLU A 13 -21.42 0.43 -3.44
C GLU A 13 -19.96 0.82 -3.23
N ARG A 14 -19.17 0.57 -4.26
CA ARG A 14 -17.81 1.05 -4.39
C ARG A 14 -17.90 2.57 -4.23
N ARG A 15 -17.14 3.12 -3.28
CA ARG A 15 -16.99 4.57 -3.09
C ARG A 15 -16.40 5.15 -4.37
N ASP A 16 -17.26 5.51 -5.31
CA ASP A 16 -16.92 6.50 -6.32
C ASP A 16 -16.57 7.77 -5.56
N VAL A 17 -15.42 8.34 -5.90
CA VAL A 17 -14.90 9.59 -5.33
C VAL A 17 -15.80 10.72 -5.85
N GLN A 18 -17.00 10.81 -5.29
CA GLN A 18 -17.81 12.00 -5.45
C GLN A 18 -17.10 13.11 -4.67
N PRO A 19 -16.92 14.31 -5.24
CA PRO A 19 -16.57 15.45 -4.43
C PRO A 19 -17.73 15.62 -3.44
N GLU A 20 -17.51 15.24 -2.18
CA GLU A 20 -18.43 15.47 -1.07
C GLU A 20 -19.00 16.88 -1.24
N ALA A 21 -20.32 16.96 -1.36
CA ALA A 21 -21.05 18.19 -1.59
C ALA A 21 -20.48 19.26 -0.67
N SER A 22 -19.87 20.28 -1.26
CA SER A 22 -19.18 21.32 -0.51
C SER A 22 -20.15 21.89 0.52
N ASP A 23 -19.88 21.69 1.81
CA ASP A 23 -20.34 22.63 2.84
C ASP A 23 -20.09 24.02 2.26
N VAL A 24 -21.16 24.80 2.12
CA VAL A 24 -21.10 26.11 1.46
C VAL A 24 -20.17 26.97 2.30
N LEU A 25 -18.92 27.13 1.84
CA LEU A 25 -17.92 27.94 2.52
C LEU A 25 -18.36 29.40 2.42
N ASP A 26 -18.71 29.99 3.56
CA ASP A 26 -18.98 31.42 3.66
C ASP A 26 -17.73 32.18 4.12
N TRP A 27 -17.22 33.05 3.24
CA TRP A 27 -16.04 33.87 3.48
C TRP A 27 -16.37 35.26 4.04
N SER A 28 -17.65 35.53 4.35
CA SER A 28 -18.07 36.72 5.07
C SER A 28 -17.30 36.85 6.40
N PRO A 29 -17.06 38.08 6.89
CA PRO A 29 -16.26 38.28 8.11
C PRO A 29 -16.79 37.49 9.32
N GLU A 30 -18.11 37.29 9.41
CA GLU A 30 -18.80 36.61 10.51
C GLU A 30 -18.53 35.09 10.52
N HIS A 31 -18.48 34.44 9.35
CA HIS A 31 -18.36 32.97 9.21
C HIS A 31 -16.97 32.51 8.74
N ARG A 32 -16.04 33.43 8.52
CA ARG A 32 -14.70 33.12 7.98
C ARG A 32 -13.95 32.08 8.80
N ARG A 33 -14.03 32.17 10.13
CA ARG A 33 -13.40 31.21 11.05
C ARG A 33 -13.96 29.79 10.86
N GLU A 34 -15.28 29.68 10.69
CA GLU A 34 -15.95 28.38 10.46
C GLU A 34 -15.54 27.78 9.12
N SER A 35 -15.47 28.60 8.07
CA SER A 35 -15.01 28.17 6.74
C SER A 35 -13.55 27.72 6.74
N ILE A 36 -12.67 28.41 7.47
CA ILE A 36 -11.28 27.96 7.69
C ILE A 36 -11.27 26.59 8.38
N HIS A 37 -12.07 26.43 9.44
CA HIS A 37 -12.11 25.18 10.19
C HIS A 37 -12.64 24.03 9.33
N ALA A 38 -13.65 24.27 8.50
CA ALA A 38 -14.17 23.27 7.56
C ALA A 38 -13.09 22.83 6.53
N VAL A 39 -12.29 23.76 6.02
CA VAL A 39 -11.17 23.43 5.11
C VAL A 39 -10.09 22.64 5.84
N TYR A 40 -9.76 23.02 7.08
CA TYR A 40 -8.83 22.28 7.94
C TYR A 40 -9.31 20.84 8.17
N GLN A 41 -10.56 20.65 8.58
CA GLN A 41 -11.15 19.33 8.83
C GLN A 41 -11.14 18.45 7.58
N ARG A 42 -11.41 19.04 6.41
CA ARG A 42 -11.33 18.33 5.13
C ARG A 42 -9.91 17.86 4.83
N ALA A 43 -8.92 18.71 5.08
CA ALA A 43 -7.52 18.38 4.88
C ALA A 43 -7.04 17.31 5.87
N GLU A 44 -7.41 17.43 7.14
CA GLU A 44 -7.16 16.44 8.19
C GLU A 44 -7.76 15.08 7.83
N LYS A 45 -9.03 15.06 7.41
CA LYS A 45 -9.73 13.85 6.99
C LYS A 45 -9.03 13.17 5.82
N HIS A 46 -8.57 13.92 4.80
CA HIS A 46 -7.83 13.37 3.67
C HIS A 46 -6.60 12.56 4.11
N ALA A 47 -5.82 13.10 5.05
CA ALA A 47 -4.67 12.40 5.59
C ALA A 47 -5.05 11.19 6.46
N LEU A 48 -6.09 11.30 7.28
CA LEU A 48 -6.58 10.20 8.11
C LEU A 48 -7.12 9.04 7.26
N ASP A 49 -7.90 9.33 6.22
CA ASP A 49 -8.42 8.33 5.28
C ASP A 49 -7.27 7.62 4.54
N ALA A 50 -6.22 8.37 4.15
CA ALA A 50 -5.02 7.79 3.56
C ALA A 50 -4.28 6.86 4.56
N ILE A 51 -4.08 7.30 5.81
CA ILE A 51 -3.47 6.49 6.88
C ILE A 51 -4.27 5.19 7.09
N GLU A 52 -5.60 5.28 7.21
CA GLU A 52 -6.46 4.12 7.40
C GLU A 52 -6.33 3.14 6.21
N TRP A 53 -6.36 3.67 4.98
CA TRP A 53 -6.19 2.87 3.78
C TRP A 53 -4.85 2.13 3.77
N TYR A 54 -3.74 2.78 4.13
CA TYR A 54 -2.42 2.15 4.21
C TYR A 54 -2.38 1.05 5.30
N LEU A 55 -2.97 1.29 6.48
CA LEU A 55 -3.03 0.32 7.56
C LEU A 55 -3.85 -0.93 7.21
N LEU A 56 -5.01 -0.75 6.57
CA LEU A 56 -5.86 -1.85 6.12
C LEU A 56 -5.20 -2.64 4.98
N SER A 57 -4.63 -1.94 4.00
CA SER A 57 -3.97 -2.54 2.83
C SER A 57 -2.73 -3.36 3.21
N LYS A 58 -2.03 -2.99 4.28
CA LYS A 58 -0.89 -3.74 4.81
C LYS A 58 -1.24 -5.16 5.23
N ARG A 59 -2.39 -5.38 5.89
CA ARG A 59 -2.70 -6.66 6.55
C ARG A 59 -2.82 -7.81 5.55
N GLN A 60 -3.47 -7.56 4.42
CA GLN A 60 -3.61 -8.55 3.35
C GLN A 60 -2.27 -8.85 2.69
N LYS A 61 -1.46 -7.82 2.41
CA LYS A 61 -0.13 -7.98 1.77
C LYS A 61 0.86 -8.75 2.65
N LYS A 62 0.89 -8.46 3.96
CA LYS A 62 1.71 -9.19 4.93
C LYS A 62 1.35 -10.68 4.96
N PHE A 63 0.05 -10.99 4.98
CA PHE A 63 -0.42 -12.38 4.97
C PHE A 63 0.05 -13.12 3.71
N TRP A 64 -0.14 -12.55 2.53
CA TRP A 64 0.30 -13.17 1.28
C TRP A 64 1.82 -13.37 1.21
N ALA A 65 2.61 -12.39 1.64
CA ALA A 65 4.06 -12.52 1.71
C ALA A 65 4.50 -13.66 2.63
N GLN A 66 3.87 -13.81 3.79
CA GLN A 66 4.17 -14.89 4.74
C GLN A 66 3.79 -16.26 4.17
N GLN A 67 2.63 -16.38 3.53
CA GLN A 67 2.17 -17.63 2.92
C GLN A 67 3.08 -18.05 1.75
N LEU A 68 3.49 -17.12 0.89
CA LEU A 68 4.41 -17.40 -0.23
C LEU A 68 5.79 -17.84 0.29
N ARG A 69 6.29 -17.21 1.35
CA ARG A 69 7.58 -17.57 1.94
C ARG A 69 7.55 -18.94 2.60
N LEU A 70 6.50 -19.24 3.37
CA LEU A 70 6.30 -20.56 3.97
C LEU A 70 6.12 -21.65 2.90
N GLY A 71 5.35 -21.35 1.85
CA GLY A 71 5.16 -22.25 0.71
C GLY A 71 6.48 -22.56 0.00
N THR A 72 7.31 -21.55 -0.24
CA THR A 72 8.65 -21.73 -0.82
C THR A 72 9.52 -22.64 0.04
N ILE A 73 9.61 -22.36 1.35
CA ILE A 73 10.41 -23.16 2.30
C ILE A 73 9.91 -24.60 2.31
N GLY A 74 8.60 -24.81 2.40
CA GLY A 74 7.99 -26.14 2.40
C GLY A 74 8.26 -26.92 1.11
N LEU A 75 8.08 -26.29 -0.06
CA LEU A 75 8.35 -26.93 -1.36
C LEU A 75 9.84 -27.25 -1.56
N THR A 76 10.72 -26.37 -1.10
CA THR A 76 12.18 -26.58 -1.17
C THR A 76 12.61 -27.71 -0.25
N ALA A 77 12.09 -27.74 0.98
CA ALA A 77 12.33 -28.82 1.93
C ALA A 77 11.79 -30.16 1.39
N LEU A 78 10.58 -30.17 0.82
CA LEU A 78 10.00 -31.36 0.20
C LEU A 78 10.86 -31.86 -0.96
N ALA A 79 11.35 -30.97 -1.83
CA ALA A 79 12.24 -31.33 -2.93
C ALA A 79 13.54 -31.98 -2.45
N GLY A 80 14.13 -31.47 -1.37
CA GLY A 80 15.37 -32.01 -0.79
C GLY A 80 15.18 -33.30 0.01
N LEU A 81 14.03 -33.48 0.68
CA LEU A 81 13.75 -34.64 1.52
C LEU A 81 13.15 -35.81 0.74
N LEU A 82 12.50 -35.58 -0.40
CA LEU A 82 11.85 -36.63 -1.20
C LEU A 82 12.79 -37.82 -1.52
N PRO A 83 14.04 -37.60 -1.99
CA PRO A 83 14.95 -38.68 -2.30
C PRO A 83 15.31 -39.52 -1.06
N ILE A 84 15.53 -38.87 0.08
CA ILE A 84 15.92 -39.50 1.35
C ILE A 84 14.77 -40.36 1.89
N VAL A 85 13.54 -39.85 1.86
CA VAL A 85 12.34 -40.60 2.27
C VAL A 85 12.11 -41.79 1.35
N SER A 86 12.30 -41.61 0.04
CA SER A 86 12.15 -42.71 -0.92
C SER A 86 13.10 -43.86 -0.64
N GLU A 87 14.34 -43.54 -0.26
CA GLU A 87 15.38 -44.51 0.08
C GLU A 87 15.10 -45.22 1.41
N ILE A 88 14.72 -44.48 2.46
CA ILE A 88 14.40 -45.05 3.78
C ILE A 88 13.20 -46.01 3.72
N PHE A 89 12.13 -45.62 3.02
CA PHE A 89 10.88 -46.38 2.98
C PHE A 89 10.77 -47.34 1.80
N GLN A 90 11.82 -47.47 0.98
CA GLN A 90 11.83 -48.30 -0.25
C GLN A 90 10.62 -48.02 -1.16
N SER A 91 10.17 -46.78 -1.19
CA SER A 91 8.97 -46.40 -1.94
C SER A 91 9.31 -46.15 -3.41
N SER A 92 8.37 -46.41 -4.31
CA SER A 92 8.51 -46.23 -5.76
C SER A 92 8.26 -44.79 -6.23
N LEU A 93 8.47 -43.79 -5.37
CA LEU A 93 8.26 -42.39 -5.71
C LEU A 93 9.26 -41.96 -6.79
N SER A 94 8.73 -41.49 -7.93
CA SER A 94 9.56 -41.00 -9.02
C SER A 94 10.40 -39.79 -8.57
N PRO A 95 11.72 -39.77 -8.82
CA PRO A 95 12.57 -38.60 -8.57
C PRO A 95 12.10 -37.32 -9.28
N ALA A 96 11.27 -37.46 -10.33
CA ALA A 96 10.67 -36.33 -11.03
C ALA A 96 9.83 -35.43 -10.10
N TRP A 97 9.23 -35.98 -9.04
CA TRP A 97 8.46 -35.20 -8.07
C TRP A 97 9.32 -34.22 -7.28
N ALA A 98 10.61 -34.54 -7.04
CA ALA A 98 11.54 -33.60 -6.42
C ALA A 98 11.80 -32.40 -7.34
N SER A 99 11.91 -32.65 -8.65
CA SER A 99 12.06 -31.59 -9.66
C SER A 99 10.80 -30.73 -9.79
N VAL A 100 9.60 -31.35 -9.73
CA VAL A 100 8.31 -30.64 -9.72
C VAL A 100 8.19 -29.76 -8.48
N ALA A 101 8.53 -30.28 -7.29
CA ALA A 101 8.52 -29.52 -6.05
C ALA A 101 9.49 -28.32 -6.10
N LEU A 102 10.70 -28.54 -6.61
CA LEU A 102 11.70 -27.48 -6.77
C LEU A 102 11.28 -26.43 -7.80
N GLY A 103 10.75 -26.86 -8.94
CA GLY A 103 10.21 -25.96 -9.97
C GLY A 103 9.05 -25.12 -9.42
N SER A 104 8.16 -25.73 -8.64
CA SER A 104 7.06 -25.05 -7.97
C SER A 104 7.55 -24.01 -6.97
N ALA A 105 8.59 -24.33 -6.16
CA ALA A 105 9.22 -23.36 -5.27
C ALA A 105 9.77 -22.14 -6.04
N GLY A 106 10.38 -22.40 -7.21
CA GLY A 106 10.85 -21.35 -8.11
C GLY A 106 9.72 -20.45 -8.64
N VAL A 107 8.56 -21.03 -8.99
CA VAL A 107 7.38 -20.26 -9.43
C VAL A 107 6.84 -19.41 -8.29
N VAL A 108 6.72 -19.97 -7.07
CA VAL A 108 6.25 -19.22 -5.89
C VAL A 108 7.18 -18.03 -5.58
N LEU A 109 8.50 -18.22 -5.68
CA LEU A 109 9.47 -17.14 -5.52
C LEU A 109 9.36 -16.08 -6.62
N ALA A 110 9.18 -16.50 -7.87
CA ALA A 110 8.99 -15.57 -8.99
C ALA A 110 7.70 -14.74 -8.80
N VAL A 111 6.63 -15.36 -8.32
CA VAL A 111 5.37 -14.68 -8.00
C VAL A 111 5.54 -13.70 -6.84
N ASP A 112 6.20 -14.08 -5.74
CA ASP A 112 6.46 -13.16 -4.62
C ASP A 112 7.26 -11.92 -5.07
N LYS A 113 8.29 -12.15 -5.89
CA LYS A 113 9.14 -11.09 -6.43
C LYS A 113 8.42 -10.21 -7.44
N PHE A 114 7.59 -10.79 -8.31
CA PHE A 114 6.81 -10.06 -9.30
C PHE A 114 5.71 -9.22 -8.67
N CYS A 115 5.01 -9.78 -7.67
CA CYS A 115 3.95 -9.08 -6.97
C CYS A 115 4.46 -8.12 -5.89
N GLY A 116 5.73 -8.25 -5.49
CA GLY A 116 6.38 -7.38 -4.49
C GLY A 116 5.73 -7.43 -3.12
N TYR A 117 5.00 -8.50 -2.79
CA TYR A 117 4.23 -8.58 -1.54
C TYR A 117 5.13 -8.43 -0.30
N SER A 118 6.34 -8.96 -0.37
CA SER A 118 7.33 -8.95 0.70
C SER A 118 8.04 -7.61 0.91
N SER A 119 8.20 -6.76 -0.12
CA SER A 119 8.71 -5.37 0.02
C SER A 119 7.60 -4.35 0.27
N ALA A 120 6.41 -4.58 -0.31
CA ALA A 120 5.30 -3.63 -0.28
C ALA A 120 4.83 -3.30 1.14
N TRP A 121 4.76 -4.26 2.07
CA TRP A 121 4.26 -3.98 3.41
C TRP A 121 5.13 -2.96 4.19
N MET A 122 6.45 -2.96 4.00
CA MET A 122 7.35 -1.99 4.64
C MET A 122 7.21 -0.61 4.01
N ARG A 123 7.07 -0.53 2.69
CA ARG A 123 6.81 0.74 2.00
C ARG A 123 5.48 1.37 2.41
N PHE A 124 4.43 0.56 2.56
CA PHE A 124 3.14 1.02 3.08
C PHE A 124 3.26 1.57 4.50
N ILE A 125 4.07 0.94 5.37
CA ILE A 125 4.37 1.47 6.71
C ILE A 125 5.15 2.79 6.62
N ALA A 126 6.15 2.87 5.75
CA ALA A 126 6.95 4.07 5.60
C ALA A 126 6.11 5.26 5.12
N ALA A 127 5.24 5.05 4.14
CA ALA A 127 4.30 6.07 3.65
C ALA A 127 3.31 6.48 4.74
N GLU A 128 2.71 5.51 5.46
CA GLU A 128 1.80 5.78 6.58
C GLU A 128 2.47 6.62 7.68
N HIS A 129 3.70 6.29 8.07
CA HIS A 129 4.45 7.07 9.04
C HIS A 129 4.74 8.49 8.57
N GLN A 130 5.11 8.67 7.30
CA GLN A 130 5.34 10.01 6.74
C GLN A 130 4.06 10.84 6.74
N ILE A 131 2.93 10.28 6.33
CA ILE A 131 1.63 10.98 6.34
C ILE A 131 1.24 11.33 7.79
N ARG A 132 1.41 10.41 8.73
CA ARG A 132 1.12 10.65 10.15
C ARG A 132 1.99 11.76 10.74
N GLN A 133 3.27 11.79 10.39
CA GLN A 133 4.18 12.86 10.82
C GLN A 133 3.74 14.22 10.26
N SER A 134 3.46 14.30 8.96
CA SER A 134 2.95 15.51 8.31
C SER A 134 1.62 15.97 8.93
N LEU A 135 0.74 15.02 9.28
CA LEU A 135 -0.53 15.33 9.91
C LEU A 135 -0.34 15.97 11.30
N HIS A 136 0.51 15.39 12.15
CA HIS A 136 0.78 15.97 13.47
C HIS A 136 1.40 17.37 13.37
N GLU A 137 2.30 17.59 12.41
CA GLU A 137 2.88 18.91 12.14
C GLU A 137 1.79 19.91 11.71
N PHE A 138 0.95 19.53 10.75
CA PHE A 138 -0.17 20.35 10.28
C PHE A 138 -1.18 20.71 11.39
N GLN A 139 -1.52 19.75 12.26
CA GLN A 139 -2.41 19.97 13.40
C GLN A 139 -1.80 20.98 14.38
N MET A 140 -0.54 20.78 14.77
CA MET A 140 0.16 21.69 15.69
C MET A 140 0.31 23.10 15.11
N ASP A 141 0.60 23.18 13.83
CA ASP A 141 0.70 24.43 13.10
C ASP A 141 -0.62 25.20 13.07
N TYR A 142 -1.73 24.49 12.88
CA TYR A 142 -3.06 25.08 12.92
C TYR A 142 -3.36 25.66 14.30
N GLU A 143 -3.07 24.93 15.38
CA GLU A 143 -3.22 25.41 16.76
C GLU A 143 -2.35 26.64 17.05
N LEU A 144 -1.11 26.67 16.55
CA LEU A 144 -0.21 27.82 16.69
C LEU A 144 -0.74 29.07 15.98
N GLU A 145 -1.31 28.93 14.77
CA GLU A 145 -1.93 30.05 14.07
C GLU A 145 -3.17 30.55 14.80
N GLN A 146 -4.02 29.64 15.28
CA GLN A 146 -5.24 29.96 16.04
C GLN A 146 -4.92 30.71 17.34
N ALA A 147 -3.89 30.29 18.08
CA ALA A 147 -3.43 30.96 19.29
C ALA A 147 -2.94 32.40 19.05
N GLY A 148 -2.51 32.71 17.83
CA GLY A 148 -2.07 34.05 17.42
C GLY A 148 -3.21 35.01 17.05
N TRP A 149 -4.47 34.59 17.15
CA TRP A 149 -5.62 35.46 16.85
C TRP A 149 -6.11 36.13 18.14
N ASP A 150 -6.21 37.46 18.16
CA ASP A 150 -6.62 38.28 19.32
C ASP A 150 -8.13 38.18 19.65
N ASN A 151 -8.70 36.97 19.64
CA ASN A 151 -10.13 36.65 19.76
C ASN A 151 -11.04 37.21 18.65
N ALA A 152 -10.58 38.18 17.86
CA ALA A 152 -11.27 38.71 16.69
C ALA A 152 -11.33 37.73 15.51
N GLN A 153 -12.25 37.97 14.57
CA GLN A 153 -12.32 37.20 13.32
C GLN A 153 -10.99 37.32 12.55
N PRO A 154 -10.49 36.21 11.96
CA PRO A 154 -9.19 36.20 11.30
C PRO A 154 -9.16 37.21 10.15
N SER A 155 -8.07 37.95 10.01
CA SER A 155 -7.87 38.89 8.90
C SER A 155 -7.84 38.16 7.55
N VAL A 156 -7.97 38.90 6.45
CA VAL A 156 -7.86 38.31 5.10
C VAL A 156 -6.48 37.67 4.90
N GLU A 157 -5.42 38.30 5.40
CA GLU A 157 -4.06 37.78 5.33
C GLU A 157 -3.88 36.49 6.15
N GLN A 158 -4.39 36.46 7.39
CA GLN A 158 -4.38 35.25 8.24
C GLN A 158 -5.16 34.11 7.57
N THR A 159 -6.28 34.44 6.93
CA THR A 159 -7.11 33.48 6.19
C THR A 159 -6.37 32.91 4.98
N GLN A 160 -5.74 33.77 4.17
CA GLN A 160 -4.95 33.31 3.03
C GLN A 160 -3.76 32.45 3.46
N LYS A 161 -3.10 32.82 4.57
CA LYS A 161 -1.98 32.06 5.14
C LYS A 161 -2.40 30.64 5.51
N ILE A 162 -3.49 30.47 6.25
CA ILE A 162 -3.94 29.15 6.71
C ILE A 162 -4.49 28.29 5.55
N LEU A 163 -5.19 28.91 4.58
CA LEU A 163 -5.65 28.20 3.39
C LEU A 163 -4.48 27.73 2.51
N ASN A 164 -3.44 28.55 2.34
CA ASN A 164 -2.23 28.13 1.65
C ASN A 164 -1.53 26.98 2.38
N ARG A 165 -1.56 26.95 3.72
CA ARG A 165 -1.02 25.84 4.50
C ARG A 165 -1.83 24.56 4.33
N CYS A 166 -3.16 24.63 4.34
CA CYS A 166 -4.03 23.49 4.03
C CYS A 166 -3.75 22.94 2.62
N LYS A 167 -3.62 23.83 1.63
CA LYS A 167 -3.25 23.47 0.25
C LYS A 167 -1.88 22.78 0.20
N ALA A 168 -0.86 23.33 0.87
CA ALA A 168 0.47 22.75 0.90
C ALA A 168 0.48 21.37 1.57
N PHE A 169 -0.26 21.20 2.67
CA PHE A 169 -0.40 19.92 3.36
C PHE A 169 -1.07 18.85 2.47
N LEU A 170 -2.18 19.20 1.80
CA LEU A 170 -2.83 18.30 0.84
C LEU A 170 -1.85 17.82 -0.25
N TYR A 171 -1.09 18.75 -0.84
CA TYR A 171 -0.06 18.39 -1.81
C TYR A 171 1.05 17.52 -1.23
N GLN A 172 1.44 17.72 0.03
CA GLN A 172 2.44 16.90 0.68
C GLN A 172 1.96 15.46 0.85
N VAL A 173 0.71 15.27 1.30
CA VAL A 173 0.09 13.94 1.42
C VAL A 173 0.01 13.26 0.06
N ASP A 174 -0.49 13.97 -0.96
CA ASP A 174 -0.59 13.43 -2.32
C ASP A 174 0.78 13.11 -2.93
N ALA A 175 1.81 13.91 -2.61
CA ALA A 175 3.18 13.65 -3.04
C ALA A 175 3.74 12.37 -2.40
N ILE A 176 3.47 12.11 -1.12
CA ILE A 176 3.87 10.85 -0.45
C ILE A 176 3.21 9.66 -1.13
N ILE A 177 1.90 9.73 -1.40
CA ILE A 177 1.14 8.68 -2.10
C ILE A 177 1.73 8.44 -3.50
N ARG A 178 2.01 9.52 -4.23
CA ARG A 178 2.59 9.44 -5.58
C ARG A 178 3.99 8.84 -5.56
N GLN A 179 4.84 9.26 -4.63
CA GLN A 179 6.20 8.71 -4.48
C GLN A 179 6.15 7.21 -4.17
N GLU A 180 5.21 6.77 -3.32
CA GLU A 180 5.00 5.36 -3.02
C GLU A 180 4.59 4.58 -4.28
N THR A 181 3.73 5.16 -5.12
CA THR A 181 3.30 4.58 -6.40
C THR A 181 4.45 4.50 -7.42
N ASP A 182 5.26 5.56 -7.54
CA ASP A 182 6.39 5.61 -8.48
C ASP A 182 7.49 4.61 -8.09
N GLN A 183 7.78 4.48 -6.79
CA GLN A 183 8.67 3.45 -6.28
C GLN A 183 8.16 2.04 -6.56
N TRP A 184 6.86 1.80 -6.42
CA TRP A 184 6.27 0.50 -6.77
C TRP A 184 6.49 0.18 -8.25
N LEU A 185 6.23 1.15 -9.13
CA LEU A 185 6.39 0.98 -10.57
C LEU A 185 7.85 0.69 -10.95
N ALA A 186 8.81 1.36 -10.30
CA ALA A 186 10.23 1.12 -10.51
C ALA A 186 10.65 -0.30 -10.07
N GLU A 187 10.23 -0.75 -8.88
CA GLU A 187 10.47 -2.13 -8.40
C GLU A 187 9.88 -3.17 -9.35
N PHE A 188 8.66 -2.93 -9.84
CA PHE A 188 7.99 -3.81 -10.77
C PHE A 188 8.74 -3.92 -12.12
N GLN A 189 9.19 -2.80 -12.67
CA GLN A 189 9.99 -2.78 -13.90
C GLN A 189 11.34 -3.48 -13.72
N ASP A 190 11.98 -3.33 -12.56
CA ASP A 190 13.25 -4.02 -12.27
C ASP A 190 13.05 -5.53 -12.13
N ALA A 191 11.98 -5.97 -11.46
CA ALA A 191 11.63 -7.38 -11.37
C ALA A 191 11.44 -8.02 -12.75
N LEU A 192 10.76 -7.34 -13.68
CA LEU A 192 10.60 -7.78 -15.07
C LEU A 192 11.94 -7.94 -15.79
N LYS A 193 12.85 -6.98 -15.66
CA LYS A 193 14.19 -7.04 -16.29
C LYS A 193 15.01 -8.23 -15.77
N GLN A 194 14.97 -8.49 -14.46
CA GLN A 194 15.70 -9.61 -13.88
C GLN A 194 15.19 -10.97 -14.37
N ILE A 195 13.87 -11.12 -14.56
CA ILE A 195 13.28 -12.34 -15.12
C ILE A 195 13.74 -12.54 -16.57
N ASP A 196 13.70 -11.51 -17.41
CA ASP A 196 14.14 -11.58 -18.81
C ASP A 196 15.63 -11.94 -18.93
N ASN A 197 16.48 -11.31 -18.12
CA ASN A 197 17.91 -11.63 -18.07
C ASN A 197 18.17 -13.06 -17.59
N GLY A 198 17.42 -13.52 -16.59
CA GLY A 198 17.52 -14.90 -16.09
C GLY A 198 17.10 -15.94 -17.15
N ALA A 199 16.08 -15.65 -17.95
CA ALA A 199 15.65 -16.51 -19.05
C ALA A 199 16.74 -16.58 -20.14
N LYS A 200 17.26 -15.43 -20.58
CA LYS A 200 18.34 -15.35 -21.59
C LYS A 200 19.61 -16.09 -21.16
N ALA A 201 20.02 -15.94 -19.89
CA ALA A 201 21.19 -16.63 -19.35
C ALA A 201 21.04 -18.16 -19.35
N ARG A 202 19.82 -18.67 -19.09
CA ARG A 202 19.53 -20.11 -19.14
C ARG A 202 19.56 -20.65 -20.58
N THR A 203 19.01 -19.90 -21.54
CA THR A 203 19.06 -20.28 -22.96
C THR A 203 20.50 -20.30 -23.48
N ALA A 204 21.30 -19.27 -23.17
CA ALA A 204 22.70 -19.21 -23.56
C ALA A 204 23.55 -20.35 -22.95
N ALA A 205 23.26 -20.76 -21.72
CA ALA A 205 23.95 -21.88 -21.08
C ALA A 205 23.53 -23.26 -21.63
N GLN A 206 22.32 -23.39 -22.20
CA GLN A 206 21.90 -24.61 -22.89
C GLN A 206 22.55 -24.74 -24.27
N ASP A 207 22.74 -23.62 -24.98
CA ASP A 207 23.37 -23.61 -26.30
C ASP A 207 24.87 -23.93 -26.25
N THR A 208 25.57 -23.57 -25.17
CA THR A 208 27.00 -23.89 -24.99
C THR A 208 27.27 -25.34 -24.56
N ASN A 209 26.28 -26.07 -24.08
CA ASN A 209 26.44 -27.45 -23.59
C ASN A 209 25.95 -28.52 -24.58
N LYS A 210 25.71 -28.14 -25.85
CA LYS A 210 25.33 -29.07 -26.92
C LYS A 210 26.61 -29.67 -27.55
N PRO A 211 26.87 -30.98 -27.43
CA PRO A 211 28.04 -31.59 -28.08
C PRO A 211 27.90 -31.53 -29.60
N ALA A 212 29.03 -31.28 -30.27
CA ALA A 212 29.17 -31.21 -31.72
C ALA A 212 28.94 -32.56 -32.40
#